data_AF-A0A7J8FJ69-F1
#
_entry.id   AF-A0A7J8FJ69-F1
#
_cell.length_a   1.000
_cell.length_b   1.000
_cell.length_c   1.000
_cell.angle_alpha   90.00
_cell.angle_beta   90.00
_cell.angle_gamma   90.00
#
_symmetry.space_group_name_H-M   'P 1'
#
loop_
_entity.id
_entity.type
_entity.pdbx_description
1 polymer ?
#
loop_
_entity_poly.entity_id
_entity_poly.type
_entity_poly.pdbx_seq_one_letter_code
_entity_poly.pdbx_strand_id
1 'polypeptide(L)'
;MVSGVHHKLNTELWKPESFRKEFGSQEVDLVNCRTNEIITGATVGDFWDGFEDVPNRLKNDKEPMVLKLKDWPPGEDFRDMMPSRFDDLMANIPLPEYTRRDGKLNLASRLPNYFVRPDLGPKMYNAYGLITPEDRKYGTTNLHLDVSDAANVMVYVGIPKGQCDQEEEVLKTIQDGDSDELTIKRFIEGKEKPGALWHIYAAKDTEKIREFLKKVCSLPYGM
;
A
#
# COMPACT_ATOMS: atom_id res chain seq x y z
N MET A 1 5.36 -2.13 15.74
CA MET A 1 5.14 -0.93 14.91
C MET A 1 6.10 0.16 15.37
N VAL A 2 6.74 0.89 14.45
CA VAL A 2 7.58 2.06 14.75
C VAL A 2 6.92 3.28 14.11
N SER A 3 6.60 4.31 14.90
CA SER A 3 5.94 5.54 14.44
C SER A 3 6.94 6.68 14.19
N GLY A 4 6.48 7.76 13.54
CA GLY A 4 7.26 8.99 13.38
C GLY A 4 8.34 8.98 12.29
N VAL A 5 8.41 7.94 11.45
CA VAL A 5 9.40 7.86 10.36
C VAL A 5 9.26 9.04 9.38
N HIS A 6 8.03 9.46 9.08
CA HIS A 6 7.74 10.59 8.19
C HIS A 6 8.37 11.91 8.64
N HIS A 7 8.68 12.11 9.93
CA HIS A 7 9.39 13.31 10.40
C HIS A 7 10.86 13.37 9.97
N LYS A 8 11.41 12.25 9.50
CA LYS A 8 12.81 12.14 9.05
C LYS A 8 12.96 12.13 7.53
N LEU A 9 11.87 11.91 6.81
CA LEU A 9 11.84 11.86 5.35
C LEU A 9 11.69 13.25 4.76
N ASN A 10 12.21 13.45 3.54
CA ASN A 10 11.95 14.67 2.80
C ASN A 10 10.55 14.64 2.18
N THR A 11 9.59 15.31 2.82
CA THR A 11 8.19 15.33 2.41
C THR A 11 7.97 15.72 0.95
N GLU A 12 8.79 16.60 0.36
CA GLU A 12 8.61 17.05 -1.02
C GLU A 12 8.89 15.94 -2.05
N LEU A 13 9.69 14.93 -1.70
CA LEU A 13 9.97 13.79 -2.57
C LEU A 13 8.79 12.80 -2.68
N TRP A 14 7.97 12.72 -1.62
CA TRP A 14 6.94 11.70 -1.44
C TRP A 14 5.51 12.19 -1.73
N LYS A 15 5.37 13.43 -2.22
CA LYS A 15 4.08 13.98 -2.64
C LYS A 15 3.62 13.42 -4.00
N PRO A 16 2.31 13.17 -4.19
CA PRO A 16 1.72 12.78 -5.47
C PRO A 16 2.16 13.66 -6.65
N GLU A 17 2.20 14.97 -6.47
CA GLU A 17 2.58 15.94 -7.50
C GLU A 17 4.04 15.78 -7.95
N SER A 18 4.90 15.32 -7.04
CA SER A 18 6.31 15.04 -7.30
C SER A 18 6.45 13.88 -8.28
N PHE A 19 5.76 12.77 -8.01
CA PHE A 19 5.71 11.61 -8.91
C PHE A 19 5.03 11.94 -10.25
N ARG A 20 3.92 12.68 -10.20
CA ARG A 20 3.20 13.15 -11.39
C ARG A 20 4.08 13.99 -12.32
N LYS A 21 4.90 14.88 -11.76
CA LYS A 21 5.77 15.77 -12.51
C LYS A 21 6.93 15.03 -13.16
N GLU A 22 7.56 14.11 -12.44
CA GLU A 22 8.77 13.42 -12.91
C GLU A 22 8.46 12.23 -13.83
N PHE A 23 7.37 11.50 -13.57
CA PHE A 23 7.09 10.21 -14.21
C PHE A 23 5.75 10.16 -14.94
N GLY A 24 5.00 11.26 -14.96
CA GLY A 24 3.60 11.27 -15.41
C GLY A 24 3.34 10.78 -16.84
N SER A 25 4.33 10.82 -17.74
CA SER A 25 4.18 10.31 -19.11
C SER A 25 4.50 8.82 -19.27
N GLN A 26 4.93 8.13 -18.20
CA GLN A 26 5.19 6.69 -18.26
C GLN A 26 3.87 5.92 -18.37
N GLU A 27 3.80 5.00 -19.33
CA GLU A 27 2.70 4.05 -19.44
C GLU A 27 2.78 3.01 -18.32
N VAL A 28 1.63 2.69 -17.74
CA VAL A 28 1.49 1.73 -16.65
C VAL A 28 0.18 0.97 -16.78
N ASP A 29 0.18 -0.24 -16.21
CA ASP A 29 -1.05 -0.96 -15.91
C ASP A 29 -1.62 -0.45 -14.58
N LEU A 30 -2.93 -0.23 -14.55
CA LEU A 30 -3.68 0.01 -13.32
C LEU A 30 -4.57 -1.19 -13.03
N VAL A 31 -4.88 -1.42 -11.75
CA VAL A 31 -5.84 -2.45 -11.34
C VAL A 31 -7.00 -1.80 -10.60
N ASN A 32 -8.21 -2.12 -11.01
CA ASN A 32 -9.41 -1.72 -10.28
C ASN A 32 -9.59 -2.63 -9.06
N CYS A 33 -9.50 -2.06 -7.85
CA CYS A 33 -9.58 -2.81 -6.58
C CYS A 33 -10.94 -3.49 -6.35
N ARG A 34 -12.01 -3.05 -7.01
CA ARG A 34 -13.35 -3.65 -6.87
C ARG A 34 -13.56 -4.87 -7.77
N THR A 35 -12.93 -4.89 -8.95
CA THR A 35 -13.18 -5.92 -9.99
C THR A 35 -11.96 -6.78 -10.28
N ASN A 36 -10.76 -6.37 -9.86
CA ASN A 36 -9.46 -6.91 -10.29
C ASN A 36 -9.19 -6.81 -11.79
N GLU A 37 -9.95 -5.98 -12.51
CA GLU A 37 -9.71 -5.70 -13.92
C GLU A 37 -8.42 -4.90 -14.10
N ILE A 38 -7.63 -5.29 -15.11
CA ILE A 38 -6.41 -4.59 -15.50
C ILE A 38 -6.76 -3.56 -16.57
N ILE A 39 -6.43 -2.30 -16.31
CA ILE A 39 -6.60 -1.18 -17.22
C ILE A 39 -5.24 -0.90 -17.85
N THR A 40 -5.14 -1.17 -19.15
CA THR A 40 -3.93 -0.97 -19.95
C THR A 40 -3.99 0.38 -20.68
N GLY A 41 -2.83 0.95 -21.02
CA GLY A 41 -2.73 2.19 -21.79
C GLY A 41 -3.00 3.47 -20.98
N ALA A 42 -3.05 3.35 -19.65
CA ALA A 42 -3.06 4.49 -18.75
C ALA A 42 -1.62 4.98 -18.51
N THR A 43 -1.50 6.21 -18.02
CA THR A 43 -0.24 6.77 -17.59
C THR A 43 -0.15 6.89 -16.08
N VAL A 44 1.08 6.98 -15.55
CA VAL A 44 1.34 7.38 -14.17
C VAL A 44 0.65 8.71 -13.86
N GLY A 45 0.55 9.58 -14.86
CA GLY A 45 -0.13 10.86 -14.74
C GLY A 45 -1.62 10.73 -14.46
N ASP A 46 -2.32 9.91 -15.23
CA ASP A 46 -3.75 9.64 -15.04
C ASP A 46 -4.06 9.12 -13.63
N PHE A 47 -3.17 8.30 -13.08
CA PHE A 47 -3.30 7.82 -11.70
C PHE A 47 -3.09 8.94 -10.67
N TRP A 48 -2.00 9.72 -10.76
CA TRP A 48 -1.71 10.73 -9.74
C TRP A 48 -2.64 11.94 -9.82
N ASP A 49 -3.13 12.30 -11.00
CA ASP A 49 -4.09 13.40 -11.19
C ASP A 49 -5.44 13.10 -10.49
N GLY A 50 -5.79 11.82 -10.31
CA GLY A 50 -6.99 11.35 -9.59
C GLY A 50 -6.77 10.96 -8.12
N PHE A 51 -5.54 11.05 -7.59
CA PHE A 51 -5.20 10.52 -6.26
C PHE A 51 -6.01 11.19 -5.14
N GLU A 52 -6.05 12.52 -5.12
CA GLU A 52 -6.83 13.33 -4.17
C GLU A 52 -8.02 14.07 -4.82
N ASP A 53 -8.19 13.94 -6.14
CA ASP A 53 -9.27 14.59 -6.90
C ASP A 53 -10.18 13.52 -7.53
N VAL A 54 -11.23 13.15 -6.80
CA VAL A 54 -12.17 12.07 -7.20
C VAL A 54 -12.80 12.35 -8.58
N PRO A 55 -13.26 13.57 -8.91
CA PRO A 55 -13.71 13.92 -10.26
C PRO A 55 -12.75 13.57 -11.41
N ASN A 56 -11.43 13.66 -11.18
CA ASN A 56 -10.39 13.40 -12.18
C ASN A 56 -10.00 11.92 -12.29
N ARG A 57 -10.50 11.04 -11.41
CA ARG A 57 -10.24 9.61 -11.53
C ARG A 57 -10.82 9.05 -12.82
N LEU A 58 -10.13 8.07 -13.39
CA LEU A 58 -10.67 7.24 -14.46
C LEU A 58 -11.99 6.60 -14.02
N LYS A 59 -12.94 6.48 -14.94
CA LYS A 59 -14.33 6.07 -14.64
C LYS A 59 -14.71 4.80 -15.39
N ASN A 60 -15.51 3.96 -14.74
CA ASN A 60 -16.26 2.89 -15.38
C ASN A 60 -17.75 3.24 -15.34
N ASP A 61 -18.44 3.25 -16.49
CA ASP A 61 -19.87 3.61 -16.59
C ASP A 61 -20.28 4.89 -15.83
N LYS A 62 -19.38 5.90 -15.84
CA LYS A 62 -19.46 7.21 -15.15
C LYS A 62 -19.13 7.21 -13.64
N GLU A 63 -18.88 6.06 -13.03
CA GLU A 63 -18.44 5.98 -11.64
C GLU A 63 -16.91 6.03 -11.52
N PRO A 64 -16.34 6.85 -10.61
CA PRO A 64 -14.91 6.85 -10.32
C PRO A 64 -14.42 5.47 -9.85
N MET A 65 -13.37 4.96 -10.51
CA MET A 65 -12.74 3.71 -10.12
C MET A 65 -11.83 3.89 -8.90
N VAL A 66 -11.68 2.82 -8.11
CA VAL A 66 -10.66 2.72 -7.07
C VAL A 66 -9.49 1.94 -7.64
N LEU A 67 -8.37 2.62 -7.84
CA LEU A 67 -7.26 2.11 -8.64
C LEU A 67 -6.03 1.88 -7.76
N LYS A 68 -5.20 0.92 -8.16
CA LYS A 68 -3.82 0.77 -7.70
C LYS A 68 -2.86 0.71 -8.88
N LEU A 69 -1.66 1.27 -8.70
CA LEU A 69 -0.56 1.10 -9.65
C LEU A 69 -0.04 -0.33 -9.55
N LYS A 70 0.06 -1.00 -10.70
CA LYS A 70 0.60 -2.36 -10.79
C LYS A 70 2.09 -2.30 -11.04
N ASP A 71 2.87 -3.00 -10.23
CA ASP A 71 4.31 -3.26 -10.43
C ASP A 71 5.13 -2.00 -10.78
N TRP A 72 4.82 -0.85 -10.16
CA TRP A 72 5.50 0.42 -10.39
C TRP A 72 6.28 0.88 -9.16
N PRO A 73 7.58 1.23 -9.28
CA PRO A 73 8.39 1.30 -10.52
C PRO A 73 8.66 -0.07 -11.17
N PRO A 74 8.70 -0.17 -12.51
CA PRO A 74 9.01 -1.43 -13.20
C PRO A 74 10.50 -1.74 -13.12
N GLY A 75 10.84 -3.03 -12.93
CA GLY A 75 12.22 -3.52 -12.91
C GLY A 75 12.71 -3.98 -11.53
N GLU A 76 13.98 -4.37 -11.45
CA GLU A 76 14.57 -4.98 -10.24
C GLU A 76 15.09 -3.98 -9.19
N ASP A 77 15.41 -2.72 -9.55
CA ASP A 77 15.91 -1.75 -8.55
C ASP A 77 15.23 -0.37 -8.64
N PHE A 78 14.41 -0.07 -7.63
CA PHE A 78 13.82 1.25 -7.36
C PHE A 78 14.88 2.36 -7.36
N ARG A 79 16.13 2.03 -6.99
CA ARG A 79 17.25 2.96 -6.99
C ARG A 79 17.56 3.56 -8.36
N ASP A 80 17.38 2.79 -9.44
CA ASP A 80 17.73 3.22 -10.78
C ASP A 80 16.75 4.27 -11.31
N MET A 81 15.45 4.09 -11.03
CA MET A 81 14.42 5.05 -11.43
C MET A 81 14.33 6.25 -10.47
N MET A 82 14.52 6.03 -9.17
CA MET A 82 14.23 7.03 -8.13
C MET A 82 15.37 7.14 -7.09
N PRO A 83 16.60 7.50 -7.50
CA PRO A 83 17.77 7.46 -6.62
C PRO A 83 17.61 8.35 -5.37
N SER A 84 17.07 9.56 -5.53
CA SER A 84 16.85 10.46 -4.38
C SER A 84 15.84 9.93 -3.36
N ARG A 85 14.79 9.24 -3.81
CA ARG A 85 13.80 8.60 -2.90
C ARG A 85 14.41 7.37 -2.24
N PHE A 86 15.20 6.60 -2.98
CA PHE A 86 15.91 5.44 -2.44
C PHE A 86 16.83 5.86 -1.30
N ASP A 87 17.67 6.87 -1.54
CA ASP A 87 18.63 7.36 -0.54
C ASP A 87 17.90 7.93 0.69
N ASP A 88 16.83 8.72 0.50
CA ASP A 88 16.02 9.27 1.60
C ASP A 88 15.37 8.18 2.46
N LEU A 89 14.80 7.14 1.83
CA LEU A 89 14.21 6.00 2.55
C LEU A 89 15.28 5.19 3.28
N MET A 90 16.35 4.79 2.59
CA MET A 90 17.38 3.91 3.16
C MET A 90 18.21 4.58 4.25
N ALA A 91 18.35 5.91 4.22
CA ALA A 91 18.97 6.67 5.31
C ALA A 91 18.12 6.68 6.59
N ASN A 92 16.79 6.60 6.45
CA ASN A 92 15.85 6.84 7.54
C ASN A 92 15.01 5.61 7.96
N ILE A 93 15.16 4.48 7.25
CA ILE A 93 14.43 3.24 7.54
C ILE A 93 14.72 2.75 8.98
N PRO A 94 13.69 2.41 9.77
CA PRO A 94 13.88 1.98 11.16
C PRO A 94 14.57 0.62 11.24
N LEU A 95 15.18 0.35 12.40
CA LEU A 95 15.95 -0.87 12.67
C LEU A 95 17.00 -1.18 11.57
N PRO A 96 17.88 -0.20 11.24
CA PRO A 96 18.78 -0.26 10.08
C PRO A 96 19.69 -1.50 10.07
N GLU A 97 20.00 -2.07 11.23
CA GLU A 97 20.80 -3.28 11.35
C GLU A 97 20.14 -4.52 10.71
N TYR A 98 18.80 -4.53 10.64
CA TYR A 98 17.99 -5.58 10.01
C TYR A 98 17.50 -5.16 8.62
N THR A 99 17.13 -3.89 8.43
CA THR A 99 16.37 -3.44 7.25
C THR A 99 17.23 -2.92 6.10
N ARG A 100 18.42 -2.37 6.37
CA ARG A 100 19.30 -1.88 5.30
C ARG A 100 20.00 -3.03 4.57
N ARG A 101 20.33 -2.80 3.29
CA ARG A 101 21.13 -3.74 2.47
C ARG A 101 22.50 -4.03 3.10
N ASP A 102 23.11 -3.08 3.82
CA ASP A 102 24.39 -3.27 4.52
C ASP A 102 24.23 -3.59 6.02
N GLY A 103 22.99 -3.82 6.48
CA GLY A 103 22.66 -4.08 7.88
C GLY A 103 23.43 -5.29 8.43
N LYS A 104 23.98 -5.15 9.65
CA LYS A 104 24.82 -6.20 10.27
C LYS A 104 24.09 -7.51 10.57
N LEU A 105 22.77 -7.44 10.71
CA LEU A 105 21.86 -8.57 11.01
C LEU A 105 20.98 -8.94 9.81
N ASN A 106 21.05 -8.17 8.71
CA ASN A 106 20.41 -8.54 7.46
C ASN A 106 21.20 -9.67 6.79
N LEU A 107 20.71 -10.90 6.87
CA LEU A 107 21.40 -12.05 6.26
C LEU A 107 21.38 -12.01 4.74
N ALA A 108 20.43 -11.30 4.13
CA ALA A 108 20.27 -11.28 2.69
C ALA A 108 21.48 -10.67 1.96
N SER A 109 22.23 -9.79 2.63
CA SER A 109 23.50 -9.23 2.13
C SER A 109 24.72 -10.12 2.32
N ARG A 110 24.56 -11.23 3.04
CA ARG A 110 25.60 -12.22 3.36
C ARG A 110 25.35 -13.57 2.72
N LEU A 111 24.22 -13.74 2.03
CA LEU A 111 23.94 -14.98 1.31
C LEU A 111 24.92 -15.12 0.14
N PRO A 112 25.55 -16.30 -0.03
CA PRO A 112 26.39 -16.59 -1.19
C PRO A 112 25.67 -16.37 -2.53
N ASN A 113 26.42 -16.00 -3.57
CA ASN A 113 25.89 -15.66 -4.91
C ASN A 113 25.12 -16.80 -5.61
N TYR A 114 25.17 -18.04 -5.11
CA TYR A 114 24.40 -19.16 -5.65
C TYR A 114 23.01 -19.31 -5.01
N PHE A 115 22.72 -18.58 -3.93
CA PHE A 115 21.34 -18.39 -3.50
C PHE A 115 20.68 -17.38 -4.44
N VAL A 116 19.43 -17.63 -4.82
CA VAL A 116 18.59 -16.62 -5.43
C VAL A 116 18.53 -15.47 -4.43
N ARG A 117 19.19 -14.35 -4.74
CA ARG A 117 19.07 -13.16 -3.92
C ARG A 117 17.59 -12.82 -3.92
N PRO A 118 16.95 -12.65 -2.76
CA PRO A 118 15.61 -12.11 -2.75
C PRO A 118 15.62 -10.80 -3.54
N ASP A 119 14.53 -10.49 -4.22
CA ASP A 119 14.28 -9.16 -4.76
C ASP A 119 14.15 -8.18 -3.57
N LEU A 120 15.31 -7.84 -3.00
CA LEU A 120 15.47 -6.99 -1.85
C LEU A 120 15.26 -5.57 -2.36
N GLY A 121 14.01 -5.11 -2.28
CA GLY A 121 13.52 -3.86 -2.87
C GLY A 121 14.32 -2.58 -2.53
N PRO A 122 13.66 -1.43 -2.37
CA PRO A 122 12.27 -1.26 -1.98
C PRO A 122 11.28 -1.45 -3.14
N LYS A 123 10.06 -1.85 -2.80
CA LYS A 123 8.90 -1.84 -3.71
C LYS A 123 7.92 -0.75 -3.26
N MET A 124 7.25 -0.13 -4.20
CA MET A 124 6.28 0.93 -3.91
C MET A 124 4.86 0.43 -4.14
N TYR A 125 3.97 0.75 -3.20
CA TYR A 125 2.56 0.38 -3.26
C TYR A 125 1.72 1.66 -3.24
N ASN A 126 1.02 1.92 -4.34
CA ASN A 126 0.25 3.14 -4.51
C ASN A 126 -1.18 2.78 -4.90
N ALA A 127 -2.16 3.24 -4.13
CA ALA A 127 -3.56 2.95 -4.37
C ALA A 127 -4.46 4.05 -3.83
N TYR A 128 -5.65 4.17 -4.41
CA TYR A 128 -6.71 5.00 -3.87
C TYR A 128 -7.37 4.32 -2.66
N GLY A 129 -7.99 5.12 -1.79
CA GLY A 129 -8.76 4.63 -0.65
C GLY A 129 -10.09 3.99 -1.06
N LEU A 130 -10.42 2.89 -0.38
CA LEU A 130 -11.73 2.22 -0.34
C LEU A 130 -12.52 2.87 0.80
N ILE A 131 -13.58 3.62 0.50
CA ILE A 131 -14.20 4.53 1.48
C ILE A 131 -15.73 4.32 1.61
N THR A 132 -16.41 3.72 0.63
CA THR A 132 -17.86 3.51 0.77
C THR A 132 -18.18 2.30 1.66
N PRO A 133 -19.40 2.19 2.22
CA PRO A 133 -19.82 1.00 2.95
C PRO A 133 -19.67 -0.31 2.17
N GLU A 134 -19.95 -0.28 0.86
CA GLU A 134 -19.82 -1.42 -0.04
C GLU A 134 -18.35 -1.79 -0.28
N ASP A 135 -17.44 -0.82 -0.11
CA ASP A 135 -16.02 -1.01 -0.35
C ASP A 135 -15.33 -1.84 0.74
N ARG A 136 -15.94 -1.97 1.94
CA ARG A 136 -15.34 -2.63 3.12
C ARG A 136 -15.00 -4.11 2.94
N LYS A 137 -15.62 -4.77 1.96
CA LYS A 137 -15.35 -6.18 1.62
C LYS A 137 -14.15 -6.37 0.69
N TYR A 138 -13.65 -5.30 0.08
CA TYR A 138 -12.52 -5.37 -0.84
C TYR A 138 -11.21 -5.05 -0.12
N GLY A 139 -10.13 -5.66 -0.58
CA GLY A 139 -8.77 -5.34 -0.14
C GLY A 139 -7.98 -4.65 -1.24
N THR A 140 -7.20 -3.63 -0.89
CA THR A 140 -6.19 -3.06 -1.80
C THR A 140 -5.15 -4.11 -2.20
N THR A 141 -4.74 -4.91 -1.22
CA THR A 141 -3.90 -6.10 -1.38
C THR A 141 -4.58 -7.26 -0.68
N ASN A 142 -4.86 -8.33 -1.43
CA ASN A 142 -5.51 -9.53 -0.88
C ASN A 142 -4.55 -10.27 0.08
N LEU A 143 -5.14 -11.14 0.90
CA LEU A 143 -4.40 -12.01 1.81
C LEU A 143 -3.37 -12.84 1.04
N HIS A 144 -2.10 -12.69 1.42
CA HIS A 144 -0.97 -13.44 0.90
C HIS A 144 0.08 -13.60 2.00
N LEU A 145 1.16 -14.31 1.70
CA LEU A 145 2.33 -14.43 2.57
C LEU A 145 3.58 -14.15 1.76
N ASP A 146 4.57 -13.53 2.41
CA ASP A 146 5.90 -13.34 1.86
C ASP A 146 6.86 -14.37 2.45
N VAL A 147 7.86 -14.77 1.64
CA VAL A 147 8.89 -15.74 2.05
C VAL A 147 10.01 -15.12 2.87
N SER A 148 10.08 -13.79 2.91
CA SER A 148 11.10 -13.01 3.63
C SER A 148 10.45 -12.00 4.57
N ASP A 149 11.19 -11.61 5.61
CA ASP A 149 10.79 -10.48 6.44
C ASP A 149 10.68 -9.18 5.62
N ALA A 150 9.73 -8.32 5.96
CA ALA A 150 9.48 -7.06 5.28
C ALA A 150 9.21 -5.92 6.25
N ALA A 151 9.61 -4.70 5.87
CA ALA A 151 9.27 -3.46 6.55
C ALA A 151 8.49 -2.56 5.58
N ASN A 152 7.22 -2.29 5.89
CA ASN A 152 6.38 -1.36 5.14
C ASN A 152 6.36 0.01 5.84
N VAL A 153 6.64 1.08 5.08
CA VAL A 153 6.66 2.46 5.59
C VAL A 153 5.59 3.27 4.85
N MET A 154 4.60 3.76 5.60
CA MET A 154 3.62 4.73 5.09
C MET A 154 4.29 6.10 4.97
N VAL A 155 4.56 6.55 3.75
CA VAL A 155 5.26 7.81 3.45
C VAL A 155 4.33 8.98 3.11
N TYR A 156 3.11 8.68 2.64
CA TYR A 156 2.11 9.68 2.27
C TYR A 156 0.69 9.15 2.46
N VAL A 157 -0.22 9.99 2.94
CA VAL A 157 -1.66 9.71 3.03
C VAL A 157 -2.42 10.89 2.41
N GLY A 158 -3.07 10.64 1.27
CA GLY A 158 -3.89 11.63 0.58
C GLY A 158 -5.33 11.56 1.05
N ILE A 159 -5.89 12.72 1.42
CA ILE A 159 -7.30 12.84 1.82
C ILE A 159 -8.02 13.58 0.68
N PRO A 160 -8.93 12.91 -0.05
CA PRO A 160 -9.61 13.54 -1.18
C PRO A 160 -10.38 14.80 -0.79
N LYS A 161 -10.30 15.82 -1.64
CA LYS A 161 -10.98 17.11 -1.39
C LYS A 161 -12.48 16.98 -1.64
N GLY A 162 -13.29 17.62 -0.79
CA GLY A 162 -14.71 17.84 -1.05
C GLY A 162 -15.67 16.70 -0.72
N GLN A 163 -15.24 15.67 0.03
CA GLN A 163 -16.15 14.64 0.56
C GLN A 163 -16.24 14.76 2.08
N CYS A 164 -17.33 15.34 2.59
CA CYS A 164 -17.50 15.66 4.01
C CYS A 164 -17.74 14.44 4.91
N ASP A 165 -18.24 13.32 4.36
CA ASP A 165 -18.69 12.16 5.16
C ASP A 165 -17.63 11.04 5.26
N GLN A 166 -16.44 11.23 4.71
CA GLN A 166 -15.40 10.19 4.69
C GLN A 166 -14.89 9.81 6.08
N GLU A 167 -14.81 10.75 7.01
CA GLU A 167 -14.26 10.49 8.34
C GLU A 167 -15.12 9.50 9.14
N GLU A 168 -16.45 9.58 9.00
CA GLU A 168 -17.38 8.65 9.66
C GLU A 168 -17.26 7.24 9.10
N GLU A 169 -17.19 7.10 7.76
CA GLU A 169 -17.03 5.80 7.11
C GLU A 169 -15.67 5.16 7.40
N VAL A 170 -14.61 5.97 7.46
CA VAL A 170 -13.28 5.53 7.89
C VAL A 170 -13.31 5.08 9.34
N LEU A 171 -13.94 5.85 10.25
CA LEU A 171 -14.08 5.46 11.65
C LEU A 171 -14.80 4.11 11.80
N LYS A 172 -15.92 3.96 11.10
CA LYS A 172 -16.72 2.74 11.15
C LYS A 172 -15.95 1.55 10.57
N THR A 173 -15.17 1.75 9.52
CA THR A 173 -14.28 0.70 8.96
C THR A 173 -13.18 0.30 9.95
N ILE A 174 -12.61 1.26 10.69
CA ILE A 174 -11.61 0.97 11.74
C ILE A 174 -12.23 0.16 12.89
N GLN A 175 -13.46 0.51 13.30
CA GLN A 175 -14.22 -0.18 14.35
C GLN A 175 -14.63 -1.60 13.93
N ASP A 176 -15.24 -1.75 12.75
CA ASP A 176 -15.64 -3.04 12.18
C ASP A 176 -14.43 -3.95 11.89
N GLY A 177 -13.23 -3.35 11.77
CA GLY A 177 -11.96 -4.03 11.56
C GLY A 177 -11.29 -4.57 12.82
N ASP A 178 -11.97 -4.52 13.98
CA ASP A 178 -11.47 -4.96 15.30
C ASP A 178 -10.21 -4.22 15.78
N SER A 179 -10.08 -2.92 15.46
CA SER A 179 -8.99 -2.09 15.97
C SER A 179 -9.15 -1.81 17.47
N ASP A 180 -8.04 -1.76 18.21
CA ASP A 180 -8.06 -1.47 19.65
C ASP A 180 -8.43 0.00 19.96
N GLU A 181 -8.93 0.24 21.17
CA GLU A 181 -9.39 1.57 21.61
C GLU A 181 -8.30 2.65 21.52
N LEU A 182 -7.03 2.32 21.76
CA LEU A 182 -5.94 3.30 21.69
C LEU A 182 -5.67 3.71 20.24
N THR A 183 -5.76 2.76 19.30
CA THR A 183 -5.69 3.05 17.87
C THR A 183 -6.84 3.95 17.41
N ILE A 184 -8.07 3.69 17.88
CA ILE A 184 -9.23 4.54 17.57
C ILE A 184 -9.03 5.96 18.14
N LYS A 185 -8.49 6.10 19.36
CA LYS A 185 -8.20 7.41 19.96
C LYS A 185 -7.14 8.20 19.20
N ARG A 186 -6.13 7.55 18.60
CA ARG A 186 -5.14 8.25 17.76
C ARG A 186 -5.79 8.94 16.56
N PHE A 187 -6.85 8.35 16.00
CA PHE A 187 -7.62 8.96 14.93
C PHE A 187 -8.52 10.09 15.45
N ILE A 188 -9.39 9.81 16.43
CA ILE A 188 -10.41 10.77 16.89
C ILE A 188 -9.79 11.95 17.66
N GLU A 189 -8.88 11.67 18.59
CA GLU A 189 -8.32 12.67 19.51
C GLU A 189 -6.98 13.21 18.96
N GLY A 190 -6.14 12.32 18.44
CA GLY A 190 -4.79 12.66 17.95
C GLY A 190 -4.78 13.39 16.61
N LYS A 191 -5.90 13.39 15.86
CA LYS A 191 -6.01 13.94 14.50
C LYS A 191 -4.94 13.41 13.55
N GLU A 192 -4.47 12.19 13.80
CA GLU A 192 -3.58 11.48 12.88
C GLU A 192 -4.35 11.06 11.63
N LYS A 193 -3.67 10.97 10.49
CA LYS A 193 -4.28 10.54 9.22
C LYS A 193 -4.12 9.02 9.06
N PRO A 194 -5.17 8.21 9.26
CA PRO A 194 -5.09 6.77 9.01
C PRO A 194 -4.92 6.52 7.51
N GLY A 195 -3.93 5.72 7.14
CA GLY A 195 -3.65 5.40 5.73
C GLY A 195 -4.22 4.06 5.28
N ALA A 196 -4.09 3.02 6.11
CA ALA A 196 -4.51 1.65 5.77
C ALA A 196 -4.82 0.84 7.04
N LEU A 197 -5.74 -0.11 6.90
CA LEU A 197 -6.06 -1.13 7.91
C LEU A 197 -5.34 -2.45 7.55
N TRP A 198 -4.74 -3.10 8.54
CA TRP A 198 -3.96 -4.33 8.34
C TRP A 198 -4.46 -5.45 9.27
N HIS A 199 -4.73 -6.61 8.69
CA HIS A 199 -4.90 -7.86 9.44
C HIS A 199 -3.69 -8.76 9.17
N ILE A 200 -2.90 -9.03 10.20
CA ILE A 200 -1.69 -9.86 10.12
C ILE A 200 -1.88 -11.10 10.99
N TYR A 201 -1.67 -12.27 10.40
CA TYR A 201 -1.81 -13.56 11.08
C TYR A 201 -0.46 -14.20 11.32
N ALA A 202 -0.35 -14.98 12.40
CA ALA A 202 0.87 -15.70 12.71
C ALA A 202 1.15 -16.80 11.66
N ALA A 203 2.40 -16.95 11.25
CA ALA A 203 2.80 -17.94 10.24
C ALA A 203 2.36 -19.38 10.59
N LYS A 204 2.33 -19.73 11.89
CA LYS A 204 1.87 -21.05 12.38
C LYS A 204 0.40 -21.34 12.07
N ASP A 205 -0.43 -20.33 11.82
CA ASP A 205 -1.85 -20.47 11.56
C ASP A 205 -2.18 -20.54 10.05
N THR A 206 -1.16 -20.50 9.18
CA THR A 206 -1.30 -20.56 7.71
C THR A 206 -2.17 -21.73 7.23
N GLU A 207 -1.97 -22.94 7.77
CA GLU A 207 -2.75 -24.09 7.30
C GLU A 207 -4.21 -24.01 7.74
N LYS A 208 -4.48 -23.51 8.95
CA LYS A 208 -5.86 -23.30 9.42
C LYS A 208 -6.60 -22.30 8.54
N ILE A 209 -5.94 -21.22 8.16
CA ILE A 209 -6.49 -20.21 7.25
C ILE A 209 -6.75 -20.83 5.87
N ARG A 210 -5.82 -21.64 5.35
CA ARG A 210 -5.99 -22.34 4.08
C ARG A 210 -7.18 -23.30 4.10
N GLU A 211 -7.32 -24.10 5.15
CA GLU A 211 -8.45 -25.01 5.35
C GLU A 211 -9.77 -24.24 5.42
N PHE A 212 -9.81 -23.15 6.19
CA PHE A 212 -10.96 -22.27 6.30
C PHE A 212 -11.38 -21.72 4.93
N LEU A 213 -10.46 -21.13 4.17
CA LEU A 213 -10.74 -20.57 2.85
C LEU A 213 -11.23 -21.63 1.85
N LYS A 214 -10.61 -22.81 1.84
CA LYS A 214 -11.07 -23.95 1.02
C LYS A 214 -12.52 -24.33 1.35
N LYS A 215 -12.85 -24.39 2.64
CA LYS A 215 -14.20 -24.71 3.10
C LYS A 215 -15.20 -23.65 2.65
N VAL A 216 -14.89 -22.37 2.83
CA VAL A 216 -15.76 -21.26 2.42
C VAL A 216 -15.97 -21.25 0.90
N CYS A 217 -14.91 -21.45 0.10
CA CYS A 217 -15.02 -21.52 -1.36
C CYS A 217 -15.83 -22.74 -1.86
N SER A 218 -15.87 -23.83 -1.09
CA SER A 218 -16.61 -25.05 -1.46
C SER A 218 -18.10 -24.99 -1.13
N LEU A 219 -18.57 -23.98 -0.38
CA LEU A 219 -19.98 -23.79 -0.11
C LEU A 219 -20.67 -23.21 -1.37
N PRO A 220 -21.79 -23.79 -1.84
CA PRO A 220 -22.56 -23.19 -2.92
C PRO A 220 -23.03 -21.79 -2.49
N TYR A 221 -22.85 -20.80 -3.36
CA TYR A 221 -23.37 -19.44 -3.15
C TYR A 221 -24.89 -19.50 -2.99
N GLY A 222 -25.39 -19.20 -1.78
CA GLY A 222 -26.83 -19.02 -1.49
C GLY A 222 -27.54 -20.21 -0.85
N MET A 223 -27.22 -20.49 0.43
CA MET A 223 -28.20 -21.02 1.39
C MET A 223 -28.51 -19.95 2.42
#